data_AF-A0A147BX23-F1
#
_entry.id   AF-A0A147BX23-F1
#
_cell.length_a   1.000
_cell.length_b   1.000
_cell.length_c   1.000
_cell.angle_alpha   90.00
_cell.angle_beta   90.00
_cell.angle_gamma   90.00
#
_symmetry.space_group_name_H-M   'P 1'
#
loop_
_entity.id
_entity.type
_entity.pdbx_description
1 polymer ?
#
loop_
_entity_poly.entity_id
_entity_poly.type
_entity_poly.pdbx_seq_one_letter_code
_entity_poly.pdbx_strand_id
1 'polypeptide(L)'
;ILCIGIRLSICGEQVVSMYGYVDTTKSHMSPACKQALESRMEQRCRPPAFYPGNGRPADFMGCNFTCRLQSGKTIIEQHVNLTDGLPCGPKGE
;
A
#
# COMPACT_ATOMS: atom_id res chain seq x y z
N ILE A 1 -21.07 -6.66 -32.42
CA ILE A 1 -20.89 -5.19 -32.32
C ILE A 1 -21.92 -4.74 -31.27
N LEU A 2 -21.63 -4.31 -30.05
CA LEU A 2 -20.47 -3.66 -29.46
C LEU A 2 -20.53 -3.93 -27.94
N CYS A 3 -19.54 -4.60 -27.35
CA CYS A 3 -19.39 -4.65 -25.89
C CYS A 3 -18.88 -3.28 -25.44
N ILE A 4 -19.76 -2.44 -24.90
CA ILE A 4 -19.39 -1.15 -24.35
C ILE A 4 -18.65 -1.41 -23.03
N GLY A 5 -17.34 -1.64 -23.15
CA GLY A 5 -16.43 -1.62 -22.02
C GLY A 5 -16.31 -0.19 -21.52
N ILE A 6 -17.18 0.20 -20.59
CA ILE A 6 -17.05 1.47 -19.89
C ILE A 6 -15.80 1.34 -19.01
N ARG A 7 -14.65 1.77 -19.54
CA ARG A 7 -13.52 2.14 -18.69
C ARG A 7 -13.90 3.42 -17.97
N LEU A 8 -14.55 3.27 -16.81
CA LEU A 8 -14.59 4.31 -15.79
C LEU A 8 -13.15 4.49 -15.27
N SER A 9 -12.32 5.18 -16.06
CA SER A 9 -11.12 5.82 -15.56
C SER A 9 -11.52 7.10 -14.82
N ILE A 10 -12.31 6.94 -13.75
CA ILE A 10 -12.59 8.01 -12.78
C ILE A 10 -11.58 7.85 -11.64
N CYS A 11 -10.32 8.15 -11.94
CA CYS A 11 -9.30 8.53 -10.97
C CYS A 11 -8.14 9.08 -11.82
N GLY A 12 -8.14 10.38 -12.05
CA GLY A 12 -6.92 11.10 -12.43
C GLY A 12 -5.99 11.14 -11.23
N GLU A 13 -5.49 9.98 -10.77
CA GLU A 13 -4.33 9.96 -9.91
C GLU A 13 -3.13 10.28 -10.80
N GLN A 14 -2.37 11.32 -10.44
CA GLN A 14 -0.98 11.36 -10.84
C GLN A 14 -0.33 10.10 -10.29
N VAL A 15 -0.28 9.06 -11.12
CA VAL A 15 0.38 7.81 -10.77
C VAL A 15 1.87 8.14 -10.73
N VAL A 16 2.37 8.48 -9.55
CA VAL A 16 3.81 8.52 -9.31
C VAL A 16 4.33 7.14 -9.69
N SER A 17 5.16 7.07 -10.73
CA SER A 17 5.78 5.81 -11.14
C SER A 17 6.55 5.28 -9.95
N MET A 18 6.09 4.15 -9.42
CA MET A 18 6.74 3.51 -8.29
C MET A 18 7.81 2.52 -8.73
N TYR A 19 8.02 2.28 -10.03
CA TYR A 19 9.06 1.38 -10.50
C TYR A 19 10.44 1.83 -10.03
N GLY A 20 11.13 0.99 -9.23
CA GLY A 20 12.46 1.30 -8.73
C GLY A 20 12.87 0.48 -7.50
N TYR A 21 14.12 0.66 -7.08
CA TYR A 21 14.67 0.02 -5.88
C TYR A 21 14.02 0.59 -4.62
N VAL A 22 13.64 -0.30 -3.69
CA VAL A 22 13.09 0.09 -2.39
C VAL A 22 13.78 -0.69 -1.28
N ASP A 23 14.59 0.04 -0.51
CA ASP A 23 15.20 -0.43 0.72
C ASP A 23 14.28 -0.24 1.94
N THR A 24 14.63 -0.90 3.05
CA THR A 24 13.85 -0.86 4.30
C THR A 24 13.71 0.55 4.90
N THR A 25 14.70 1.41 4.69
CA THR A 25 14.73 2.80 5.19
C THR A 25 13.98 3.79 4.29
N LYS A 26 13.66 3.41 3.05
CA LYS A 26 13.07 4.27 2.00
C LYS A 26 13.96 5.47 1.66
N SER A 27 15.26 5.38 1.94
CA SER A 27 16.19 6.52 1.85
C SER A 27 16.58 6.86 0.41
N HIS A 28 16.52 5.89 -0.50
CA HIS A 28 16.81 6.09 -1.91
C HIS A 28 15.59 6.57 -2.74
N MET A 29 14.43 6.74 -2.09
CA MET A 29 13.22 7.20 -2.75
C MET A 29 13.18 8.73 -2.82
N SER A 30 12.68 9.26 -3.93
CA SER A 30 12.29 10.68 -3.97
C SER A 30 11.20 10.95 -2.92
N PRO A 31 11.10 12.17 -2.37
CA PRO A 31 10.07 12.50 -1.39
C PRO A 31 8.65 12.17 -1.86
N ALA A 32 8.35 12.42 -3.15
CA ALA A 32 7.06 12.10 -3.75
C ALA A 32 6.79 10.59 -3.80
N CYS A 33 7.77 9.77 -4.19
CA CYS A 33 7.62 8.32 -4.21
C CYS A 33 7.47 7.75 -2.79
N LYS A 34 8.24 8.28 -1.83
CA LYS A 34 8.15 7.88 -0.43
C LYS A 34 6.76 8.17 0.14
N GLN A 35 6.24 9.38 -0.07
CA GLN A 35 4.92 9.77 0.39
C GLN A 35 3.81 8.93 -0.26
N ALA A 36 3.92 8.64 -1.56
CA ALA A 36 2.98 7.77 -2.26
C ALA A 36 2.99 6.34 -1.70
N LEU A 37 4.17 5.78 -1.40
CA LEU A 37 4.30 4.47 -0.76
C LEU A 37 3.64 4.45 0.62
N GLU A 38 3.99 5.40 1.47
CA GLU A 38 3.47 5.52 2.84
C GLU A 38 1.94 5.65 2.83
N SER A 39 1.38 6.51 1.96
CA SER A 39 -0.06 6.68 1.84
C SER A 39 -0.76 5.39 1.38
N ARG A 40 -0.21 4.67 0.41
CA ARG A 40 -0.77 3.39 -0.04
C ARG A 40 -0.71 2.32 1.05
N MET A 41 0.38 2.26 1.82
CA MET A 41 0.49 1.35 2.97
C MET A 41 -0.57 1.68 4.03
N GLU A 42 -0.74 2.96 4.36
CA GLU A 42 -1.78 3.41 5.31
C GLU A 42 -3.19 3.06 4.85
N GLN A 43 -3.51 3.34 3.58
CA GLN A 43 -4.81 2.99 2.99
C GLN A 43 -5.07 1.48 3.06
N ARG A 44 -4.04 0.66 2.84
CA ARG A 44 -4.16 -0.80 2.85
C ARG A 44 -4.33 -1.39 4.26
N CYS A 45 -3.77 -0.74 5.28
CA CYS A 45 -4.01 -1.12 6.68
C CYS A 45 -5.29 -0.55 7.26
N ARG A 46 -5.96 0.37 6.56
CA ARG A 46 -7.17 1.00 7.08
C ARG A 46 -8.27 -0.05 7.22
N PRO A 47 -8.80 -0.28 8.44
CA PRO A 47 -9.87 -1.22 8.63
C PRO A 47 -11.16 -0.68 7.99
N PRO A 48 -12.13 -1.56 7.65
CA PRO A 48 -13.47 -1.13 7.26
C PRO A 48 -14.08 -0.21 8.31
N ALA A 49 -14.90 0.77 7.89
CA ALA A 49 -15.42 1.82 8.78
C ALA A 49 -16.23 1.30 9.98
N PHE A 50 -16.81 0.11 9.87
CA PHE A 50 -17.58 -0.53 10.93
C PHE A 50 -16.73 -1.33 11.93
N TYR A 51 -15.43 -1.49 11.68
CA TYR A 51 -14.54 -2.23 12.56
C TYR A 51 -13.91 -1.28 13.58
N PRO A 52 -14.07 -1.53 14.90
CA PRO A 52 -13.48 -0.68 15.92
C PRO A 52 -11.95 -0.85 15.94
N GLY A 53 -11.22 0.24 15.74
CA GLY A 53 -9.76 0.24 15.86
C GLY A 53 -9.07 1.09 14.79
N ASN A 54 -7.77 1.27 14.97
CA ASN A 54 -6.91 1.95 14.00
C ASN A 54 -5.83 0.98 13.52
N GLY A 55 -5.87 0.66 12.23
CA GLY A 55 -4.83 -0.11 11.56
C GLY A 55 -3.72 0.80 11.07
N ARG A 56 -2.47 0.41 11.31
CA ARG A 56 -1.29 1.15 10.85
C ARG A 56 -0.23 0.21 10.26
N PRO A 57 0.54 0.67 9.27
CA PRO A 57 1.72 -0.04 8.81
C PRO A 57 2.79 -0.13 9.91
N ALA A 58 3.50 -1.25 9.94
CA ALA A 58 4.63 -1.56 10.80
C ALA A 58 5.61 -2.48 10.07
N ASP A 59 6.82 -2.63 10.62
CA ASP A 59 7.79 -3.66 10.22
C ASP A 59 8.03 -3.73 8.70
N PHE A 60 8.24 -2.57 8.08
CA PHE A 60 8.47 -2.48 6.64
C PHE A 60 9.84 -3.04 6.25
N MET A 61 9.85 -4.01 5.32
CA MET A 61 11.05 -4.72 4.86
C MET A 61 11.32 -4.53 3.36
N GLY A 62 10.95 -3.37 2.80
CA GLY A 62 11.11 -3.08 1.38
C GLY A 62 9.88 -3.52 0.60
N CYS A 63 9.76 -4.82 0.33
CA CYS A 63 8.67 -5.38 -0.49
C CYS A 63 7.54 -6.05 0.30
N ASN A 64 7.63 -6.02 1.62
CA ASN A 64 6.54 -6.42 2.49
C ASN A 64 6.52 -5.55 3.75
N PHE A 65 5.40 -5.59 4.45
CA PHE A 65 5.20 -4.91 5.72
C PHE A 65 4.07 -5.58 6.50
N THR A 66 3.93 -5.22 7.77
CA THR A 66 2.85 -5.69 8.62
C THR A 66 1.81 -4.60 8.81
N CYS A 67 0.54 -4.92 8.62
CA CYS A 67 -0.56 -4.11 9.14
C CYS A 67 -0.84 -4.55 10.57
N ARG A 68 -0.67 -3.64 11.53
CA ARG A 68 -1.01 -3.86 12.94
C ARG A 68 -2.28 -3.08 13.26
N LEU A 69 -3.33 -3.81 13.63
CA LEU A 69 -4.63 -3.28 14.02
C LEU A 69 -4.85 -3.52 15.51
N GLN A 70 -5.10 -2.43 16.25
CA GLN A 70 -5.46 -2.52 17.65
C GLN A 70 -6.97 -2.28 17.82
N SER A 71 -7.65 -3.26 18.42
CA SER A 71 -9.06 -3.17 18.80
C SER A 71 -9.21 -3.50 20.28
N GLY A 72 -9.33 -2.47 21.12
CA GLY A 72 -9.28 -2.62 22.58
C GLY A 72 -7.94 -3.19 23.03
N LYS A 73 -7.96 -4.39 23.64
CA LYS A 73 -6.76 -5.12 24.09
C LYS A 73 -6.21 -6.09 23.05
N THR A 74 -6.93 -6.31 21.95
CA THR A 74 -6.55 -7.27 20.91
C THR A 74 -5.68 -6.57 19.87
N ILE A 75 -4.57 -7.22 19.51
CA ILE A 75 -3.71 -6.83 18.40
C ILE A 75 -3.87 -7.88 17.31
N ILE A 76 -4.16 -7.43 16.10
CA ILE A 76 -4.24 -8.26 14.89
C ILE A 76 -3.10 -7.83 13.98
N GLU A 77 -2.32 -8.80 13.52
CA GLU A 77 -1.23 -8.59 12.57
C GLU A 77 -1.54 -9.28 11.26
N GLN A 78 -1.32 -8.55 10.16
CA GLN A 78 -1.45 -9.08 8.81
C GLN A 78 -0.20 -8.74 8.04
N HIS A 79 0.48 -9.74 7.49
CA HIS A 79 1.60 -9.52 6.58
C HIS A 79 1.08 -9.21 5.18
N VAL A 80 1.61 -8.15 4.59
CA VAL A 80 1.21 -7.63 3.28
C VAL A 80 2.44 -7.56 2.39
N ASN A 81 2.38 -8.25 1.26
CA ASN A 81 3.36 -8.10 0.19
C ASN A 81 2.95 -6.93 -0.71
N LEU A 82 3.91 -6.11 -1.08
CA LEU A 82 3.74 -5.09 -2.12
C LEU A 82 3.81 -5.80 -3.48
N THR A 83 2.71 -5.79 -4.21
CA THR A 83 2.62 -6.34 -5.57
C THR A 83 2.01 -5.28 -6.48
N ASP A 84 2.28 -5.39 -7.79
CA ASP A 84 1.60 -4.70 -8.90
C ASP A 84 1.23 -3.22 -8.66
N GLY A 85 2.08 -2.32 -9.15
CA GLY A 85 1.88 -0.86 -9.09
C GLY A 85 2.51 -0.19 -7.87
N LEU A 86 2.93 -0.98 -6.89
CA LEU A 86 3.90 -0.64 -5.85
C LEU A 86 5.31 -0.99 -6.34
N PRO A 87 6.39 -0.49 -5.72
CA PRO A 87 7.74 -0.52 -6.31
C PRO A 87 8.30 -1.91 -6.58
N CYS A 88 7.70 -2.93 -5.97
CA CYS A 88 8.15 -4.30 -6.06
C CYS A 88 7.45 -5.04 -7.19
N GLY A 89 8.14 -6.03 -7.75
CA GLY A 89 7.62 -6.85 -8.84
C GLY A 89 6.37 -7.64 -8.45
N PRO A 90 5.75 -8.37 -9.39
CA PRO A 90 4.52 -9.15 -9.15
C PRO A 90 4.65 -10.22 -8.06
N LYS A 91 5.86 -10.55 -7.62
CA LYS A 91 6.13 -11.48 -6.51
C LYS A 91 6.68 -10.82 -5.25
N GLY A 92 6.73 -9.49 -5.18
CA GLY A 92 7.35 -8.77 -4.06
C GLY A 92 8.88 -8.89 -4.03
N GLU A 93 9.51 -9.00 -5.21
CA GLU A 93 10.98 -9.02 -5.39
C GLU A 93 11.55 -7.61 -5.38
#